data_AF-A0A357FYB1-F1
#
_entry.id   AF-A0A357FYB1-F1
#
_cell.length_a   1.000
_cell.length_b   1.000
_cell.length_c   1.000
_cell.angle_alpha   90.00
_cell.angle_beta   90.00
_cell.angle_gamma   90.00
#
_symmetry.space_group_name_H-M   'P 1'
#
loop_
_entity.id
_entity.type
_entity.pdbx_description
1 polymer ?
#
loop_
_entity_poly.entity_id
_entity_poly.type
_entity_poly.pdbx_seq_one_letter_code
_entity_poly.pdbx_strand_id
1 'polypeptide(L)'
;MNLDLLIYAAIGFAAQLVDSSIGMAYGSLSSSLLLTAGLPAQSISATIHTAEIFGGSAAAFSHWRMKNLDWKLFHKLLWPALTGAIIGAFLVTQIGNESLKLFMGIYFVFIGAVIL
;
A
#
# COMPACT_ATOMS: atom_id res chain seq x y z
N MET A 1 18.65 -20.14 -3.06
CA MET A 1 17.62 -19.20 -2.58
C MET A 1 18.32 -18.29 -1.58
N ASN A 2 18.35 -16.98 -1.83
CA ASN A 2 19.06 -16.04 -0.95
C ASN A 2 18.27 -15.87 0.36
N LEU A 3 18.96 -15.88 1.49
CA LEU A 3 18.34 -15.76 2.82
C LEU A 3 17.52 -14.46 2.94
N ASP A 4 17.99 -13.39 2.31
CA ASP A 4 17.34 -12.08 2.29
C ASP A 4 15.92 -12.16 1.70
N LEU A 5 15.73 -12.91 0.61
CA LEU A 5 14.41 -13.08 0.00
C LEU A 5 13.42 -13.74 0.96
N LEU A 6 13.88 -14.74 1.73
CA LEU A 6 13.05 -15.42 2.71
C LEU A 6 12.66 -14.48 3.85
N ILE A 7 13.60 -13.64 4.31
CA ILE A 7 13.37 -12.63 5.34
C ILE A 7 12.35 -11.60 4.86
N TYR A 8 12.51 -11.04 3.66
CA TYR A 8 11.57 -10.07 3.10
C TYR A 8 10.17 -10.68 2.90
N ALA A 9 10.09 -11.92 2.42
CA ALA A 9 8.82 -12.63 2.27
C ALA A 9 8.14 -12.87 3.63
N ALA A 10 8.89 -13.24 4.67
CA ALA A 10 8.37 -13.43 6.01
C ALA A 10 7.85 -12.12 6.62
N ILE A 11 8.59 -11.02 6.46
CA ILE A 11 8.18 -9.67 6.90
C ILE A 11 6.89 -9.26 6.20
N GLY A 12 6.83 -9.35 4.86
CA GLY A 12 5.64 -8.99 4.09
C GLY A 12 4.43 -9.85 4.46
N PHE A 13 4.62 -11.16 4.63
CA PHE A 13 3.56 -12.06 5.06
C PHE A 13 3.01 -11.70 6.45
N ALA A 14 3.89 -11.48 7.42
CA ALA A 14 3.47 -11.09 8.77
C ALA A 14 2.75 -9.74 8.79
N ALA A 15 3.26 -8.75 8.05
CA ALA A 15 2.62 -7.45 7.92
C ALA A 15 1.22 -7.57 7.30
N GLN A 16 1.06 -8.40 6.25
CA GLN A 16 -0.24 -8.59 5.60
C GLN A 16 -1.25 -9.32 6.49
N LEU A 17 -0.81 -10.21 7.38
CA LEU A 17 -1.70 -10.85 8.36
C LEU A 17 -2.26 -9.84 9.36
N VAL A 18 -1.42 -8.93 9.86
CA VAL A 18 -1.84 -7.84 10.76
C VAL A 18 -2.80 -6.91 10.03
N ASP A 19 -2.46 -6.55 8.80
CA ASP A 19 -3.30 -5.68 7.97
C ASP A 19 -4.64 -6.31 7.63
N SER A 20 -4.69 -7.61 7.31
CA SER A 20 -5.96 -8.30 7.05
C SER A 20 -6.89 -8.33 8.28
N SER A 21 -6.34 -8.10 9.47
CA SER A 21 -7.08 -8.05 10.73
C SER A 21 -7.52 -6.61 11.10
N ILE A 22 -6.69 -5.59 10.82
CA ILE A 22 -6.92 -4.18 11.23
C ILE A 22 -7.41 -3.31 10.07
N GLY A 23 -6.98 -3.61 8.85
CA GLY A 23 -7.45 -3.07 7.57
C GLY A 23 -6.66 -1.91 6.96
N MET A 24 -5.68 -1.31 7.66
CA MET A 24 -4.96 -0.11 7.18
C MET A 24 -3.47 -0.04 7.56
N ALA A 25 -2.90 -1.12 8.08
CA ALA A 25 -1.57 -1.09 8.71
C ALA A 25 -0.44 -1.59 7.80
N TYR A 26 -0.75 -2.20 6.64
CA TYR A 26 0.26 -2.85 5.81
C TYR A 26 1.37 -1.89 5.39
N GLY A 27 1.01 -0.74 4.82
CA GLY A 27 1.97 0.22 4.29
C GLY A 27 2.98 0.73 5.31
N SER A 28 2.54 1.10 6.53
CA SER A 28 3.44 1.64 7.57
C SER A 28 4.29 0.57 8.24
N LEU A 29 3.73 -0.62 8.54
CA LEU A 29 4.47 -1.75 9.11
C LEU A 29 5.50 -2.31 8.14
N SER A 30 5.07 -2.65 6.92
CA SER A 30 5.94 -3.30 5.93
C SER A 30 7.04 -2.35 5.45
N SER A 31 6.76 -1.07 5.22
CA SER A 31 7.78 -0.11 4.80
C SER A 31 8.86 0.07 5.86
N SER A 32 8.48 0.20 7.13
CA SER A 32 9.43 0.33 8.24
C SER A 32 10.33 -0.91 8.36
N LEU A 33 9.74 -2.10 8.38
CA LEU A 33 10.48 -3.36 8.54
C LEU A 33 11.37 -3.68 7.34
N LEU A 34 10.90 -3.44 6.11
CA LEU A 34 11.67 -3.68 4.89
C LEU A 34 12.80 -2.64 4.71
N LEU A 35 12.59 -1.39 5.12
CA LEU A 35 13.66 -0.38 5.15
C LEU A 35 14.75 -0.78 6.14
N THR A 36 14.38 -1.21 7.35
CA THR A 36 15.34 -1.70 8.35
C THR A 36 16.08 -2.95 7.86
N ALA A 37 15.42 -3.80 7.08
CA ALA A 37 16.04 -4.98 6.47
C ALA A 37 16.93 -4.65 5.25
N GLY A 38 17.03 -3.37 4.83
CA GLY A 38 17.96 -2.91 3.80
C GLY A 38 17.40 -2.82 2.38
N LEU A 39 16.08 -2.97 2.20
CA LEU A 39 15.46 -2.88 0.88
C LEU A 39 15.38 -1.40 0.41
N PRO A 40 15.70 -1.08 -0.86
CA PRO A 40 15.58 0.28 -1.37
C PRO A 40 14.14 0.80 -1.32
N ALA A 41 13.95 2.07 -0.94
CA ALA A 41 12.63 2.69 -0.79
C ALA A 41 11.76 2.60 -2.06
N GLN A 42 12.35 2.66 -3.26
CA GLN A 42 11.59 2.50 -4.51
C GLN A 42 11.02 1.08 -4.65
N SER A 43 11.83 0.05 -4.34
CA SER A 43 11.42 -1.35 -4.40
C SER A 43 10.35 -1.67 -3.36
N ILE A 44 10.44 -1.08 -2.17
CA ILE A 44 9.44 -1.22 -1.11
C ILE A 44 8.08 -0.70 -1.58
N SER A 45 8.03 0.54 -2.07
CA SER A 45 6.75 1.15 -2.52
C SER A 45 6.07 0.32 -3.60
N ALA A 46 6.84 -0.13 -4.60
CA ALA A 46 6.34 -0.97 -5.68
C ALA A 46 5.82 -2.33 -5.15
N THR A 47 6.56 -2.97 -4.25
CA THR A 47 6.20 -4.28 -3.70
C THR A 47 4.96 -4.20 -2.81
N ILE A 48 4.84 -3.15 -1.98
CA ILE A 48 3.69 -2.94 -1.09
C ILE A 48 2.40 -2.81 -1.89
N HIS A 49 2.36 -1.87 -2.86
CA HIS A 49 1.17 -1.69 -3.68
C HIS A 49 0.84 -2.93 -4.50
N THR A 50 1.86 -3.63 -5.01
CA THR A 50 1.64 -4.90 -5.72
C THR A 50 0.99 -5.94 -4.81
N ALA A 51 1.44 -6.07 -3.57
CA ALA A 51 0.87 -7.00 -2.59
C ALA A 51 -0.57 -6.60 -2.18
N GLU A 52 -0.83 -5.32 -1.96
CA GLU A 52 -2.17 -4.81 -1.62
C GLU A 52 -3.19 -5.06 -2.72
N ILE A 53 -2.79 -5.05 -4.00
CA ILE A 53 -3.67 -5.44 -5.09
C ILE A 53 -4.17 -6.88 -4.88
N PHE A 54 -3.31 -7.82 -4.50
CA PHE A 54 -3.73 -9.21 -4.26
C PHE A 54 -4.63 -9.33 -3.03
N GLY A 55 -4.25 -8.70 -1.91
CA GLY A 55 -5.04 -8.71 -0.68
C GLY A 55 -6.44 -8.10 -0.89
N GLY A 56 -6.48 -6.91 -1.50
CA GLY A 56 -7.72 -6.21 -1.84
C GLY A 56 -8.57 -6.97 -2.85
N SER A 57 -7.96 -7.60 -3.86
CA SER A 57 -8.68 -8.43 -4.83
C SER A 57 -9.28 -9.68 -4.19
N ALA A 58 -8.56 -10.34 -3.28
CA ALA A 58 -9.08 -11.49 -2.54
C ALA A 58 -10.28 -11.10 -1.66
N ALA A 59 -10.19 -9.95 -0.97
CA ALA A 59 -11.31 -9.40 -0.20
C ALA A 59 -12.50 -9.08 -1.11
N ALA A 60 -12.28 -8.37 -2.23
CA ALA A 60 -13.33 -8.05 -3.20
C ALA A 60 -14.01 -9.31 -3.77
N PHE A 61 -13.23 -10.35 -4.07
CA PHE A 61 -13.75 -11.64 -4.53
C PHE A 61 -14.61 -12.33 -3.46
N SER A 62 -14.21 -12.27 -2.19
CA SER A 62 -14.99 -12.78 -1.06
C SER A 62 -16.35 -12.07 -0.96
N HIS A 63 -16.35 -10.74 -1.02
CA HIS A 63 -17.57 -9.91 -1.04
C HIS A 63 -18.49 -10.25 -2.23
N TRP A 64 -17.92 -10.45 -3.42
CA TRP A 64 -18.66 -10.90 -4.60
C TRP A 64 -19.29 -12.29 -4.40
N ARG A 65 -18.52 -13.25 -3.87
CA ARG A 65 -19.01 -14.61 -3.59
C ARG A 65 -20.11 -14.63 -2.54
N MET A 66 -20.02 -13.77 -1.53
CA MET A 66 -21.07 -13.58 -0.50
C MET A 66 -22.31 -12.83 -1.02
N LYS A 67 -22.30 -12.39 -2.29
CA LYS A 67 -23.36 -11.58 -2.92
C LYS A 67 -23.71 -10.32 -2.11
N ASN A 68 -22.72 -9.75 -1.40
CA ASN A 68 -22.90 -8.56 -0.57
C ASN A 68 -22.42 -7.27 -1.25
N LEU A 69 -22.23 -7.30 -2.57
CA LEU A 69 -21.80 -6.14 -3.35
C LEU A 69 -22.99 -5.28 -3.73
N ASP A 70 -23.00 -4.04 -3.24
CA ASP A 70 -23.83 -2.97 -3.80
C ASP A 70 -23.14 -2.42 -5.07
N TRP A 71 -23.66 -2.82 -6.22
CA TRP A 71 -23.16 -2.38 -7.52
C TRP A 71 -23.25 -0.86 -7.73
N LYS A 72 -24.21 -0.18 -7.09
CA LYS A 72 -24.34 1.28 -7.17
C LYS A 72 -23.21 1.95 -6.39
N LEU A 73 -22.89 1.45 -5.20
CA LEU A 73 -21.75 1.92 -4.40
C LEU A 73 -20.42 1.62 -5.11
N PHE A 74 -20.27 0.41 -5.64
CA PHE A 74 -19.07 -0.01 -6.37
C PHE A 74 -18.72 0.97 -7.51
N HIS A 75 -19.65 1.26 -8.41
CA HIS A 75 -19.39 2.19 -9.51
C HIS A 75 -19.14 3.63 -9.02
N LYS A 76 -19.80 4.05 -7.93
CA LYS A 76 -19.60 5.37 -7.34
C LYS A 76 -18.20 5.54 -6.75
N LEU A 77 -17.56 4.46 -6.30
CA LEU A 77 -16.17 4.47 -5.82
C LEU A 77 -15.16 4.21 -6.95
N LEU A 78 -15.48 3.31 -7.88
CA LEU A 78 -14.57 2.86 -8.93
C LEU A 78 -14.06 4.01 -9.81
N TRP A 79 -14.98 4.83 -10.34
CA TRP A 79 -14.62 5.92 -11.24
C TRP A 79 -13.73 6.99 -10.59
N PRO A 80 -14.06 7.56 -9.41
CA PRO A 80 -13.18 8.53 -8.76
C PRO A 80 -11.86 7.89 -8.28
N ALA A 81 -11.86 6.62 -7.89
CA ALA A 81 -10.62 5.92 -7.52
C ALA A 81 -9.69 5.76 -8.72
N LEU A 82 -10.21 5.32 -9.88
CA LEU A 82 -9.44 5.18 -11.12
C LEU A 82 -8.86 6.51 -11.59
N THR A 83 -9.68 7.56 -11.66
CA THR A 83 -9.21 8.87 -12.12
C THR A 83 -8.21 9.47 -11.15
N GLY A 84 -8.44 9.36 -9.84
CA GLY A 84 -7.52 9.79 -8.80
C GLY A 84 -6.18 9.05 -8.86
N ALA A 85 -6.19 7.73 -9.07
CA ALA A 85 -4.97 6.93 -9.17
C ALA A 85 -4.14 7.30 -10.41
N ILE A 86 -4.78 7.47 -11.57
CA ILE A 86 -4.10 7.86 -12.82
C ILE A 86 -3.51 9.26 -12.70
N ILE A 87 -4.29 10.22 -12.21
CA ILE A 87 -3.84 11.61 -12.03
C ILE A 87 -2.70 11.67 -11.01
N GLY A 88 -2.83 10.96 -9.88
CA GLY A 88 -1.81 10.89 -8.84
C GLY A 88 -0.50 10.28 -9.35
N ALA A 89 -0.57 9.15 -10.05
CA ALA A 89 0.60 8.53 -10.65
C ALA A 89 1.30 9.47 -11.64
N PHE A 90 0.55 10.15 -12.51
CA PHE A 90 1.10 11.13 -13.45
C PHE A 90 1.77 12.30 -12.74
N LEU A 91 1.10 12.90 -11.74
CA LEU A 91 1.67 14.02 -10.97
C LEU A 91 2.97 13.63 -10.28
N VAL A 92 3.02 12.45 -9.66
CA VAL A 92 4.23 11.96 -8.98
C VAL A 92 5.39 11.79 -9.96
N THR A 93 5.14 11.35 -11.19
CA THR A 93 6.19 11.21 -12.21
C THR A 93 6.74 12.56 -12.73
N GLN A 94 5.97 13.64 -12.60
CA GLN A 94 6.39 14.98 -13.05
C GLN A 94 7.17 15.75 -11.98
N ILE A 95 7.11 15.33 -10.70
CA ILE A 95 7.82 15.97 -9.59
C ILE A 95 9.23 15.37 -9.46
N GLY A 96 10.24 16.21 -9.24
CA GLY A 96 11.61 15.75 -9.01
C GLY A 96 11.73 14.84 -7.78
N ASN A 97 12.51 13.77 -7.90
CA ASN A 97 12.66 12.73 -6.86
C ASN A 97 13.05 13.28 -5.47
N GLU A 98 13.86 14.35 -5.41
CA GLU A 98 14.26 14.96 -4.13
C GLU A 98 13.10 15.71 -3.45
N SER A 99 12.36 16.52 -4.22
CA SER A 99 11.19 17.24 -3.72
C SER A 99 10.09 16.28 -3.27
N LEU A 100 9.89 15.18 -4.01
CA LEU A 100 8.92 14.14 -3.66
C LEU A 100 9.28 13.46 -2.33
N LYS A 101 10.54 13.06 -2.14
CA LYS A 101 11.01 12.45 -0.88
C LYS A 101 10.80 13.38 0.32
N LEU A 102 11.12 14.67 0.16
CA LEU A 102 10.91 15.66 1.22
C LEU A 102 9.42 15.84 1.55
N PHE A 103 8.56 15.92 0.52
CA PHE A 103 7.11 16.04 0.71
C PHE A 103 6.51 14.82 1.41
N MET A 104 6.88 13.60 0.97
CA MET A 104 6.43 12.37 1.62
C MET A 104 6.92 12.26 3.07
N GLY A 105 8.17 12.68 3.34
CA GLY A 105 8.73 12.72 4.69
C GLY A 105 7.94 13.64 5.62
N ILE A 106 7.65 14.87 5.18
CA ILE A 106 6.82 15.83 5.93
C ILE A 106 5.42 15.27 6.16
N TYR A 107 4.82 14.66 5.12
CA TYR A 107 3.50 14.06 5.20
C TYR A 107 3.43 12.92 6.22
N PHE A 108 4.41 12.01 6.24
CA PHE A 108 4.46 10.92 7.21
C PHE A 108 4.69 11.40 8.64
N VAL A 109 5.53 12.42 8.86
CA VAL A 109 5.70 13.04 10.19
C VAL A 109 4.37 13.67 10.65
N PHE A 110 3.68 14.38 9.76
CA PHE A 110 2.39 14.98 10.06
C PHE A 110 1.33 13.94 10.42
N ILE A 111 1.16 12.89 9.60
CA ILE A 111 0.20 11.82 9.87
C ILE A 111 0.58 11.06 11.14
N GLY A 112 1.87 10.78 11.35
CA GLY A 112 2.36 10.17 12.58
C GLY A 112 1.99 11.00 13.81
N ALA A 113 2.13 12.32 13.76
CA ALA A 113 1.77 13.22 14.85
C ALA A 113 0.25 13.38 15.07
N VAL A 114 -0.58 13.16 14.05
CA VAL A 114 -2.05 13.21 14.17
C VAL A 114 -2.60 11.92 14.77
N ILE A 115 -1.98 10.78 14.48
CA ILE A 115 -2.42 9.45 14.92
C ILE A 115 -1.91 9.11 16.33
N LEU A 116 -0.72 9.58 16.72
CA LEU A 116 -0.17 9.45 18.09
C LEU A 116 -0.88 10.38 19.07
#